data_AF-A0A9J6QVJ6-F1
#
_entry.id   AF-A0A9J6QVJ6-F1
#
_cell.length_a   1.000
_cell.length_b   1.000
_cell.length_c   1.000
_cell.angle_alpha   90.00
_cell.angle_beta   90.00
_cell.angle_gamma   90.00
#
_symmetry.space_group_name_H-M   'P 1'
#
loop_
_entity.id
_entity.type
_entity.pdbx_description
1 polymer ?
#
loop_
_entity_poly.entity_id
_entity_poly.type
_entity_poly.pdbx_seq_one_letter_code
_entity_poly.pdbx_strand_id
1 'polypeptide(L)'
;MNIWTAKGEKVRFLGENGMELELDEAKQNLVVGGEYTVERVNVGRWCSYVHLVEVPDKEFNSVMFENVNTKPEVVCNRDEYITWKGGQL
;
A
#
# COMPACT_ATOMS: atom_id res chain seq x y z
N MET A 1 -1.46 -0.69 5.11
CA MET A 1 -1.20 0.05 3.86
C MET A 1 -2.10 1.28 3.85
N ASN A 2 -1.59 2.42 3.39
CA ASN A 2 -2.39 3.62 3.18
C ASN A 2 -3.27 3.44 1.93
N ILE A 3 -4.58 3.70 2.00
CA ILE A 3 -5.48 3.55 0.83
C ILE A 3 -5.17 4.55 -0.30
N TRP A 4 -4.38 5.60 -0.01
CA TRP A 4 -3.88 6.57 -0.97
C TRP A 4 -2.51 6.20 -1.56
N THR A 5 -2.02 4.98 -1.32
CA THR A 5 -0.76 4.47 -1.89
C THR A 5 -0.76 4.69 -3.41
N ALA A 6 0.24 5.43 -3.88
CA ALA A 6 0.29 5.84 -5.27
C ALA A 6 0.76 4.70 -6.17
N LYS A 7 0.38 4.77 -7.45
CA LYS A 7 0.95 3.90 -8.48
C LYS A 7 2.48 3.98 -8.46
N GLY A 8 3.14 2.82 -8.53
CA GLY A 8 4.59 2.69 -8.49
C GLY A 8 5.19 2.57 -7.09
N GLU A 9 4.41 2.83 -6.02
CA GLU A 9 4.87 2.57 -4.66
C GLU A 9 4.88 1.06 -4.35
N LYS A 10 5.76 0.68 -3.42
CA LYS A 10 5.89 -0.72 -2.99
C LYS A 10 5.11 -1.00 -1.73
N VAL A 11 4.48 -2.16 -1.72
CA VAL A 11 3.79 -2.74 -0.57
C VAL A 11 4.29 -4.15 -0.29
N ARG A 12 4.28 -4.56 0.99
CA ARG A 12 4.64 -5.90 1.42
C ARG A 12 3.39 -6.66 1.83
N PHE A 13 3.21 -7.86 1.28
CA PHE A 13 2.09 -8.73 1.64
C PHE A 13 2.34 -9.40 2.99
N LEU A 14 1.38 -9.28 3.92
CA LEU A 14 1.54 -9.82 5.27
C LEU A 14 0.98 -11.24 5.45
N GLY A 15 0.10 -11.71 4.56
CA GLY A 15 -0.50 -13.05 4.70
C GLY A 15 -1.51 -13.17 5.85
N GLU A 16 -2.02 -12.03 6.32
CA GLU A 16 -2.93 -11.92 7.47
C GLU A 16 -4.19 -11.12 7.09
N ASN A 17 -5.27 -11.35 7.85
CA ASN A 17 -6.60 -10.74 7.70
C ASN A 17 -7.28 -11.03 6.35
N GLY A 18 -8.49 -10.49 6.20
CA GLY A 18 -9.38 -10.76 5.05
C GLY A 18 -10.32 -11.93 5.29
N MET A 19 -11.27 -12.13 4.38
CA MET A 19 -12.08 -13.35 4.38
C MET A 19 -11.21 -14.55 3.99
N GLU A 20 -11.50 -15.72 4.55
CA GLU A 20 -10.71 -16.95 4.35
C GLU A 20 -10.46 -17.25 2.87
N LEU A 21 -11.50 -17.16 2.03
CA LEU A 21 -11.38 -17.37 0.58
C LEU A 21 -10.47 -16.34 -0.12
N GLU A 22 -10.53 -15.08 0.30
CA GLU A 22 -9.70 -14.00 -0.28
C GLU A 22 -8.24 -14.16 0.16
N LEU A 23 -8.02 -14.57 1.41
CA LEU A 23 -6.69 -14.82 1.95
C LEU A 23 -6.03 -16.04 1.31
N ASP A 24 -6.79 -17.11 1.08
CA ASP A 24 -6.30 -18.31 0.39
C ASP A 24 -5.94 -18.01 -1.07
N GLU A 25 -6.78 -17.25 -1.78
CA GLU A 25 -6.45 -16.80 -3.14
C GLU A 25 -5.19 -15.92 -3.13
N ALA A 26 -5.07 -15.00 -2.17
CA ALA A 26 -3.87 -14.18 -2.04
C ALA A 26 -2.62 -15.02 -1.80
N LYS A 27 -2.66 -16.02 -0.92
CA LYS A 27 -1.53 -16.92 -0.64
C LYS A 27 -1.13 -17.84 -1.79
N GLN A 28 -2.04 -18.08 -2.74
CA GLN A 28 -1.72 -18.83 -3.96
C GLN A 28 -0.94 -17.99 -4.99
N ASN A 29 -1.11 -16.67 -4.95
CA ASN A 29 -0.52 -15.75 -5.93
C ASN A 29 0.62 -14.90 -5.36
N LEU A 30 0.67 -14.72 -4.05
CA LEU A 30 1.61 -13.86 -3.34
C LEU A 30 2.38 -14.65 -2.28
N VAL A 31 3.69 -14.40 -2.23
CA VAL A 31 4.56 -14.83 -1.15
C VAL A 31 4.44 -13.86 0.03
N VAL A 32 4.23 -14.40 1.24
CA VAL A 32 4.23 -13.64 2.50
C VAL A 32 5.61 -13.01 2.72
N GLY A 33 5.62 -11.72 3.05
CA GLY A 33 6.84 -10.91 3.12
C GLY A 33 7.37 -10.43 1.76
N GLY A 34 6.77 -10.88 0.65
CA GLY A 34 7.08 -10.41 -0.69
C GLY A 34 6.68 -8.94 -0.88
N GLU A 35 7.48 -8.21 -1.64
CA GLU A 35 7.22 -6.82 -1.99
C GLU A 35 6.70 -6.71 -3.43
N TYR A 36 5.62 -5.96 -3.60
CA TYR A 36 4.90 -5.80 -4.85
C TYR A 36 4.68 -4.33 -5.16
N THR A 37 4.61 -4.02 -6.45
CA THR A 37 4.44 -2.67 -6.95
C THR A 37 2.96 -2.41 -7.16
N VAL A 38 2.43 -1.37 -6.52
CA VAL A 38 1.03 -0.97 -6.69
C VAL A 38 0.84 -0.42 -8.10
N GLU A 39 -0.08 -1.01 -8.86
CA GLU A 39 -0.54 -0.45 -10.12
C GLU A 39 -1.66 0.57 -9.89
N ARG A 40 -2.63 0.22 -9.04
CA ARG A 40 -3.71 1.12 -8.60
C ARG A 40 -4.43 0.54 -7.37
N VAL A 41 -5.13 1.42 -6.65
CA VAL A 41 -6.05 1.05 -5.57
C VAL A 41 -7.45 1.53 -5.95
N ASN A 42 -8.42 0.61 -5.97
CA ASN A 42 -9.81 0.91 -6.25
C ASN A 42 -10.60 0.83 -4.95
N VAL A 43 -11.07 1.97 -4.44
CA VAL A 43 -11.88 2.02 -3.21
C VAL A 43 -13.35 2.16 -3.58
N GLY A 44 -14.14 1.12 -3.28
CA GLY A 44 -15.58 1.10 -3.40
C GLY A 44 -16.28 1.44 -2.08
N ARG A 45 -17.61 1.39 -2.08
CA ARG A 45 -18.43 1.71 -0.89
C ARG A 45 -18.31 0.66 0.23
N TRP A 46 -18.04 -0.59 -0.12
CA TRP A 46 -18.01 -1.73 0.80
C TRP A 46 -16.77 -2.63 0.62
N CYS A 47 -15.87 -2.28 -0.28
CA CYS A 47 -14.71 -3.09 -0.66
C CYS A 47 -13.56 -2.20 -1.16
N SER A 48 -12.34 -2.72 -1.12
CA SER A 48 -11.16 -2.04 -1.64
C SER A 48 -10.24 -3.06 -2.31
N TYR A 49 -9.93 -2.84 -3.58
CA TYR A 49 -9.09 -3.74 -4.36
C TYR A 49 -7.73 -3.13 -4.60
N VAL A 50 -6.68 -3.91 -4.34
CA VAL A 50 -5.30 -3.59 -4.70
C VAL A 50 -4.94 -4.36 -5.96
N HIS A 51 -4.47 -3.64 -6.98
CA HIS A 51 -3.90 -4.23 -8.19
C HIS A 51 -2.37 -4.10 -8.16
N LEU A 52 -1.69 -5.19 -8.48
CA LEU A 52 -0.23 -5.29 -8.43
C LEU A 52 0.34 -5.49 -9.83
N VAL A 53 1.47 -4.85 -10.12
CA VAL A 53 2.14 -4.96 -11.43
C VAL A 53 2.61 -6.39 -11.69
N GLU A 54 3.08 -7.08 -10.66
CA GLU A 54 3.63 -8.43 -10.75
C GLU A 54 2.56 -9.50 -11.00
N VAL A 55 1.29 -9.20 -10.70
CA VAL A 55 0.16 -10.13 -10.87
C VAL A 55 -1.02 -9.40 -11.56
N PRO A 56 -0.89 -9.03 -12.85
CA PRO A 56 -1.80 -8.08 -13.51
C PRO A 56 -3.23 -8.61 -13.69
N ASP A 57 -3.41 -9.93 -13.72
CA ASP A 57 -4.72 -10.59 -13.90
C ASP A 57 -5.46 -10.83 -12.58
N LYS A 58 -4.91 -10.33 -11.45
CA LYS A 58 -5.48 -10.50 -10.11
C LYS A 58 -5.72 -9.16 -9.42
N GLU A 59 -6.68 -9.19 -8.52
CA GLU A 59 -6.98 -8.10 -7.61
C GLU A 59 -7.17 -8.68 -6.21
N PHE A 60 -6.71 -7.93 -5.21
CA PHE A 60 -6.68 -8.40 -3.84
C PHE A 60 -7.57 -7.51 -2.99
N ASN A 61 -8.67 -8.08 -2.50
CA ASN A 61 -9.60 -7.42 -1.57
C ASN A 61 -9.37 -7.92 -0.15
N SER A 62 -9.59 -7.04 0.82
CA SER A 62 -9.58 -7.33 2.26
C SER A 62 -8.29 -7.92 2.88
N VAL A 63 -7.27 -8.27 2.09
CA VAL A 63 -6.00 -8.81 2.59
C VAL A 63 -5.01 -7.71 2.96
N MET A 64 -4.13 -7.99 3.92
CA MET A 64 -3.30 -6.95 4.52
C MET A 64 -1.95 -6.76 3.79
N PHE A 65 -1.65 -5.50 3.54
CA PHE A 65 -0.37 -5.02 3.05
C PHE A 65 0.20 -3.94 3.97
N GLU A 66 1.51 -3.77 3.98
CA GLU A 66 2.19 -2.60 4.56
C GLU A 66 2.99 -1.83 3.50
N ASN A 67 3.15 -0.51 3.65
CA ASN A 67 3.97 0.27 2.73
C ASN A 67 5.45 0.05 3.04
N VAL A 68 6.26 -0.26 2.03
CA VAL A 68 7.70 -0.60 2.22
C VAL A 68 8.57 0.65 2.44
N ASN A 69 8.17 1.80 1.88
CA ASN A 69 8.90 3.06 2.03
C ASN A 69 7.89 4.20 2.13
N THR A 70 7.27 4.39 3.29
CA THR A 70 6.61 5.67 3.55
C THR A 70 7.70 6.75 3.54
N LYS A 71 7.73 7.60 2.51
CA LYS A 71 8.27 8.95 2.71
C LYS A 71 7.55 9.49 3.95
N PRO A 72 8.25 10.11 4.91
CA PRO A 72 7.57 10.65 6.09
C PRO A 72 6.42 11.52 5.58
N GLU A 73 5.20 11.21 6.02
CA GLU A 73 4.05 12.02 5.67
C GLU A 73 4.41 13.47 6.02
N VAL A 74 4.25 14.39 5.06
CA VAL A 74 4.25 15.81 5.37
C VAL A 74 2.99 16.02 6.19
N VAL A 75 3.12 15.90 7.51
CA VAL A 75 2.08 16.30 8.44
C VAL A 75 2.00 17.81 8.35
N CYS A 76 1.06 18.32 7.54
CA CYS A 76 0.70 19.72 7.54
C CYS A 76 0.00 20.05 8.88
N ASN A 77 0.79 20.19 9.95
CA ASN A 77 0.30 20.83 11.16
C ASN A 77 -0.07 22.26 10.76
N ARG A 78 -1.35 22.61 10.92
CA ARG A 78 -1.93 23.88 10.45
C ARG A 78 -1.30 25.13 11.11
N ASP A 79 -0.42 24.95 12.09
CA ASP A 79 0.06 26.02 12.97
C ASP A 79 1.58 26.15 13.14
N GLU A 80 2.43 25.43 12.39
CA GLU A 80 3.88 25.67 12.45
C GLU A 80 4.54 25.79 11.08
N TYR A 81 4.94 27.02 10.75
CA TYR A 81 5.88 27.30 9.67
C TYR A 81 7.19 26.56 9.96
N ILE A 82 7.52 25.54 9.17
CA ILE A 82 8.80 24.86 9.24
C ILE A 82 9.89 25.86 8.85
N THR A 83 10.63 26.37 9.83
CA THR A 83 11.86 27.11 9.59
C THR A 83 12.89 26.16 8.99
N TRP A 84 13.27 26.41 7.75
CA TRP A 84 14.41 25.76 7.10
C TRP A 84 15.70 26.22 7.79
N LYS A 85 16.37 25.34 8.53
CA LYS A 85 17.74 25.55 8.98
C LYS A 85 18.67 24.58 8.26
N GLY A 86 19.42 25.10 7.29
CA GLY A 86 20.71 24.55 6.90
C GLY A 86 20.83 24.20 5.42
N GLY A 87 21.62 24.99 4.69
CA GLY A 87 22.21 24.54 3.44
C GLY A 87 22.51 25.67 2.46
N GLN A 88 23.62 26.38 2.69
CA GLN A 88 24.25 27.26 1.71
C GLN A 88 25.03 26.40 0.71
N LEU A 89 24.88 26.67 -0.59
CA LEU A 89 25.97 26.72 -1.59
C LEU A 89 25.58 27.72 -2.68
#